data_AF-A0A377VSS9-F1
#
_entry.id   AF-A0A377VSS9-F1
#
_cell.length_a   1.000
_cell.length_b   1.000
_cell.length_c   1.000
_cell.angle_alpha   90.00
_cell.angle_beta   90.00
_cell.angle_gamma   90.00
#
_symmetry.space_group_name_H-M   'P 1'
#
loop_
_entity.id
_entity.type
_entity.pdbx_description
1 polymer ?
#
loop_
_entity_poly.entity_id
_entity_poly.type
_entity_poly.pdbx_seq_one_letter_code
_entity_poly.pdbx_strand_id
1 'polypeptide(L)'
;MERQTLVSYSDIQSLPDLTCYVTLPGPYPAVKLSLKYQARPKVAPEFIPRDINPEMENRLSAVLAAREAEGRQMASLFEPEVASGEGVTQAEQPQQPQQPQQPQQPQQPVSLSSMIRSQMQV
;
A
#
# COMPACT_ATOMS: atom_id res chain seq x y z
N MET A 1 38.02 -18.79 -29.09
CA MET A 1 36.60 -18.88 -29.48
C MET A 1 35.87 -17.74 -28.81
N GLU A 2 35.27 -16.86 -29.59
CA GLU A 2 34.46 -15.74 -29.11
C GLU A 2 33.05 -16.23 -28.73
N ARG A 3 32.50 -15.73 -27.62
CA ARG A 3 31.13 -16.06 -27.20
C ARG A 3 30.17 -15.12 -27.93
N GLN A 4 29.35 -15.64 -28.83
CA GLN A 4 28.28 -14.88 -29.48
C GLN A 4 26.99 -14.95 -28.66
N THR A 5 26.35 -13.80 -28.48
CA THR A 5 25.03 -13.70 -27.85
C THR A 5 23.95 -14.09 -28.84
N LEU A 6 23.18 -15.14 -28.54
CA LEU A 6 22.09 -15.65 -29.39
C LEU A 6 20.94 -14.66 -29.59
N VAL A 7 20.67 -13.82 -28.59
CA VAL A 7 19.60 -12.82 -28.59
C VAL A 7 20.14 -11.55 -27.96
N SER A 8 20.02 -10.41 -28.66
CA SER A 8 20.44 -9.11 -28.15
C SER A 8 19.33 -8.40 -27.37
N TYR A 9 19.70 -7.38 -26.59
CA TYR A 9 18.71 -6.53 -25.91
C TYR A 9 17.78 -5.82 -26.90
N SER A 10 18.29 -5.41 -28.06
CA SER A 10 17.47 -4.76 -29.09
C SER A 10 16.44 -5.72 -29.70
N ASP A 11 16.81 -7.00 -29.87
CA ASP A 11 15.88 -8.03 -30.35
C ASP A 11 14.76 -8.29 -29.34
N ILE A 12 15.04 -8.16 -28.04
CA ILE A 12 14.05 -8.29 -26.96
C ILE A 12 13.16 -7.05 -26.89
N GLN A 13 13.73 -5.84 -27.02
CA GLN A 13 12.97 -4.59 -26.96
C GLN A 13 12.03 -4.39 -28.16
N SER A 14 12.41 -4.92 -29.33
CA SER A 14 11.59 -4.88 -30.55
C SER A 14 10.73 -6.14 -30.76
N LEU A 15 10.72 -7.05 -29.78
CA LEU A 15 9.96 -8.30 -29.89
C LEU A 15 8.45 -7.99 -29.88
N PRO A 16 7.69 -8.44 -30.89
CA PRO A 16 6.26 -8.15 -30.95
C PRO A 16 5.49 -8.96 -29.90
N ASP A 17 4.28 -8.48 -29.58
CA ASP A 17 3.38 -9.15 -28.65
C ASP A 17 3.13 -10.61 -29.03
N LEU A 18 2.93 -11.44 -28.00
CA LEU A 18 2.73 -12.88 -28.13
C LEU A 18 3.91 -13.61 -28.81
N THR A 19 5.10 -13.03 -28.89
CA THR A 19 6.30 -13.72 -29.38
C THR A 19 7.32 -13.84 -28.27
N CYS A 20 7.98 -14.99 -28.14
CA CYS A 20 8.97 -15.24 -27.10
C CYS A 20 10.16 -16.05 -27.63
N TYR A 21 11.32 -15.88 -26.99
CA TYR A 21 12.43 -16.80 -27.12
C TYR A 21 12.37 -17.80 -25.97
N VAL A 22 12.41 -19.10 -26.30
CA VAL A 22 12.31 -20.17 -25.31
C VAL A 22 13.56 -21.03 -25.37
N THR A 23 14.12 -21.30 -24.19
CA THR A 23 15.15 -22.31 -23.97
C THR A 23 14.56 -23.38 -23.05
N LEU A 24 14.69 -24.64 -23.45
CA LEU A 24 14.25 -25.77 -22.64
C LEU A 24 15.45 -26.31 -21.84
N PRO A 25 15.23 -26.85 -20.62
CA PRO A 25 16.30 -27.50 -19.89
C PRO A 25 16.82 -28.71 -20.68
N GLY A 26 18.14 -28.82 -20.80
CA GLY A 26 18.80 -29.86 -21.59
C GLY A 26 19.48 -29.31 -22.86
N PRO A 27 19.98 -30.19 -23.73
CA PRO A 27 20.71 -29.80 -24.94
C PRO A 27 19.76 -29.41 -26.09
N TYR A 28 18.78 -28.54 -25.80
CA TYR A 28 17.85 -28.04 -26.79
C TYR A 28 18.24 -26.63 -27.25
N PRO A 29 18.10 -26.30 -28.55
CA PRO A 29 18.41 -24.97 -29.05
C PRO A 29 17.40 -23.93 -28.51
N ALA A 30 17.86 -22.68 -28.41
CA ALA A 30 16.96 -21.56 -28.19
C ALA A 30 16.13 -21.31 -29.46
N VAL A 31 14.82 -21.20 -29.33
CA VAL A 31 13.90 -20.98 -30.46
C VAL A 31 13.00 -19.78 -30.25
N LYS A 32 12.64 -19.11 -31.33
CA LYS A 32 11.62 -18.05 -31.35
C LYS A 32 10.27 -18.67 -31.63
N LEU A 33 9.29 -18.42 -30.77
CA LEU A 33 7.93 -18.96 -30.86
C LEU A 33 6.91 -17.82 -30.87
N SER A 34 5.85 -18.00 -31.68
CA SER A 34 4.68 -17.13 -31.67
C SER A 34 3.52 -17.86 -30.99
N LEU A 35 2.99 -17.25 -29.94
CA LEU A 35 1.88 -17.71 -29.13
C LEU A 35 0.57 -17.31 -29.82
N LYS A 36 -0.35 -18.27 -29.93
CA LYS A 36 -1.71 -18.02 -30.43
C LYS A 36 -2.65 -17.89 -29.25
N TYR A 37 -3.41 -16.80 -29.19
CA TYR A 37 -4.47 -16.66 -28.19
C TYR A 37 -5.56 -17.71 -28.45
N GLN A 38 -5.89 -18.48 -27.41
CA GLN A 38 -6.95 -19.47 -27.43
C GLN A 38 -7.87 -19.18 -26.25
N ALA A 39 -9.13 -18.82 -26.54
CA ALA A 39 -10.12 -18.58 -25.50
C ALA A 39 -10.43 -19.89 -24.77
N ARG A 40 -10.36 -19.88 -23.43
CA ARG A 40 -10.72 -21.05 -22.63
C ARG A 40 -12.22 -21.02 -22.31
N PRO A 41 -12.91 -22.17 -22.32
CA PRO A 41 -14.31 -22.23 -21.89
C PRO A 41 -14.42 -21.79 -20.42
N LYS A 42 -15.35 -20.87 -20.12
CA LYS A 42 -15.63 -20.43 -18.75
C LYS A 42 -16.41 -21.53 -18.03
N VAL A 43 -15.73 -22.29 -17.17
CA VAL A 43 -16.34 -23.39 -16.39
C VAL A 43 -17.09 -22.88 -15.16
N ALA A 44 -16.66 -21.74 -14.61
CA ALA A 44 -17.24 -21.14 -13.42
C ALA A 44 -17.36 -19.62 -13.58
N PRO A 45 -18.28 -18.97 -12.86
CA PRO A 45 -18.34 -17.52 -12.80
C PRO A 45 -17.04 -16.96 -12.19
N GLU A 46 -16.61 -15.81 -12.70
CA GLU A 46 -15.37 -15.12 -12.25
C GLU A 46 -15.49 -14.60 -10.81
N PHE A 47 -16.72 -14.30 -10.39
CA PHE A 47 -17.02 -13.79 -9.06
C PHE A 47 -18.32 -14.41 -8.55
N ILE A 48 -18.31 -14.83 -7.28
CA ILE A 48 -19.49 -15.32 -6.57
C ILE A 48 -19.78 -14.30 -5.46
N PRO A 49 -20.79 -13.42 -5.65
CA PRO A 49 -21.18 -12.47 -4.61
C PRO A 49 -21.65 -13.19 -3.35
N ARG A 50 -21.28 -12.66 -2.18
CA ARG A 50 -21.90 -13.08 -0.92
C ARG A 50 -23.26 -12.40 -0.80
N ASP A 51 -24.26 -13.16 -0.35
CA ASP A 51 -25.52 -12.59 0.09
C ASP A 51 -25.30 -11.95 1.47
N ILE A 52 -25.56 -10.65 1.58
CA ILE A 52 -25.47 -9.89 2.83
C ILE A 52 -26.90 -9.57 3.25
N ASN A 53 -27.36 -10.16 4.35
CA ASN A 53 -28.69 -9.88 4.88
C ASN A 53 -28.64 -8.64 5.79
N PRO A 54 -29.21 -7.50 5.38
CA PRO A 54 -29.16 -6.25 6.15
C PRO A 54 -29.97 -6.33 7.46
N GLU A 55 -31.01 -7.16 7.51
CA GLU A 55 -31.82 -7.34 8.72
C GLU A 55 -31.03 -8.06 9.80
N MET A 56 -30.26 -9.09 9.40
CA MET A 56 -29.41 -9.84 10.32
C MET A 56 -28.25 -8.96 10.83
N GLU A 57 -27.68 -8.14 9.96
CA GLU A 57 -26.65 -7.16 10.33
C GLU A 57 -27.18 -6.13 11.33
N ASN A 58 -28.38 -5.59 11.11
CA ASN A 58 -29.03 -4.67 12.03
C ASN A 58 -29.32 -5.33 13.39
N ARG A 59 -29.84 -6.56 13.38
CA ARG A 59 -30.08 -7.33 14.62
C ARG A 59 -28.77 -7.56 15.38
N LEU A 60 -27.71 -7.96 14.69
CA LEU A 60 -26.41 -8.22 15.30
C LEU A 60 -25.83 -6.92 15.89
N SER A 61 -25.93 -5.81 15.15
CA SER A 61 -25.49 -4.48 15.58
C SER A 61 -26.22 -4.02 16.84
N ALA A 62 -27.53 -4.21 16.91
CA ALA A 62 -28.31 -3.87 18.10
C ALA A 62 -27.89 -4.69 19.33
N VAL A 63 -27.65 -6.00 19.16
CA VAL A 63 -27.18 -6.87 20.26
C VAL A 63 -25.78 -6.45 20.73
N LEU A 64 -24.88 -6.12 19.81
CA LEU A 64 -23.54 -5.63 20.12
C LEU A 64 -23.60 -4.31 20.90
N ALA A 65 -24.38 -3.34 20.44
CA ALA A 65 -24.53 -2.04 21.09
C ALA A 65 -25.11 -2.16 22.51
N ALA A 66 -26.14 -3.00 22.69
CA ALA A 66 -26.73 -3.24 24.01
C ALA A 66 -25.70 -3.86 24.98
N ARG A 67 -24.92 -4.84 24.50
CA ARG A 67 -23.87 -5.47 25.29
C ARG A 67 -22.73 -4.52 25.63
N GLU A 68 -22.35 -3.65 24.69
CA GLU A 68 -21.32 -2.65 24.93
C GLU A 68 -21.78 -1.59 25.93
N ALA A 69 -23.05 -1.19 25.91
CA ALA A 69 -23.61 -0.28 26.90
C ALA A 69 -23.59 -0.91 28.30
N GLU A 70 -23.99 -2.18 28.43
CA GLU A 70 -23.89 -2.93 29.69
C GLU A 70 -22.43 -3.02 30.16
N GLY A 71 -21.51 -3.40 29.27
CA GLY A 71 -20.08 -3.47 29.58
C GLY A 71 -19.49 -2.13 30.01
N ARG A 72 -19.89 -1.02 29.37
CA ARG A 72 -19.50 0.34 29.76
C ARG A 72 -20.07 0.74 31.11
N GLN A 73 -21.33 0.39 31.39
CA GLN A 73 -21.94 0.62 32.69
C GLN A 73 -21.19 -0.14 33.79
N MET A 74 -20.82 -1.39 33.55
CA MET A 74 -20.00 -2.18 34.48
C MET A 74 -18.60 -1.59 34.64
N ALA A 75 -17.95 -1.18 33.55
CA ALA A 75 -16.63 -0.54 33.61
C ALA A 75 -16.65 0.78 34.39
N SER A 76 -17.74 1.56 34.29
CA SER A 76 -17.92 2.81 35.02
C SER A 76 -17.93 2.63 36.55
N LEU A 77 -18.26 1.43 37.05
CA LEU A 77 -18.18 1.14 38.49
C LEU A 77 -16.74 1.09 39.02
N PHE A 78 -15.77 0.93 38.11
CA PHE A 78 -14.34 0.87 38.41
C PHE A 78 -13.56 2.09 37.87
N GLU A 79 -14.23 3.05 37.23
CA GLU A 79 -13.66 4.35 36.83
C GLU A 79 -13.73 5.33 38.02
N PRO A 80 -12.62 5.92 38.47
CA PRO A 80 -12.64 6.92 39.53
C PRO A 80 -13.27 8.23 39.04
N GLU A 81 -14.19 8.80 39.82
CA GLU A 81 -14.85 10.09 39.53
C GLU A 81 -13.84 11.24 39.55
N VAL A 82 -13.37 11.67 38.36
CA VAL A 82 -12.63 12.92 38.22
C VAL A 82 -13.62 14.09 38.24
N ALA A 83 -13.90 14.59 39.46
CA ALA A 83 -14.68 15.81 39.68
C ALA A 83 -14.11 16.98 38.88
N SER A 84 -14.89 17.51 37.93
CA SER A 84 -14.57 18.77 37.25
C SER A 84 -15.26 19.93 38.00
N GLY A 85 -14.46 20.72 38.71
CA GLY A 85 -14.88 21.92 39.44
C GLY A 85 -13.70 22.66 40.10
N GLU A 86 -13.05 23.51 39.31
CA GLU A 86 -12.24 24.72 39.61
C GLU A 86 -11.55 24.87 41.00
N GLY A 87 -10.21 24.90 41.02
CA GLY A 87 -9.43 25.46 42.13
C GLY A 87 -8.02 24.90 42.37
N VAL A 88 -7.04 25.32 41.56
CA VAL A 88 -5.58 25.39 41.85
C VAL A 88 -4.90 24.19 42.52
N THR A 89 -4.21 23.38 41.72
CA THR A 89 -2.79 23.07 41.96
C THR A 89 -2.03 23.09 40.63
N GLN A 90 -1.20 24.12 40.49
CA GLN A 90 -0.11 24.15 39.53
C GLN A 90 0.89 23.04 39.91
N ALA A 91 0.87 21.92 39.21
CA ALA A 91 1.99 20.97 39.18
C ALA A 91 1.97 20.18 37.86
N GLU A 92 3.02 20.43 37.07
CA GLU A 92 3.52 19.66 35.92
C GLU A 92 2.63 19.51 34.67
N GLN A 93 2.91 20.39 33.69
CA GLN A 93 2.86 20.04 32.28
C GLN A 93 3.62 18.72 32.05
N PRO A 94 3.09 17.76 31.28
CA PRO A 94 3.94 16.81 30.60
C PRO A 94 4.76 17.62 29.59
N GLN A 95 6.04 17.82 29.88
CA GLN A 95 6.98 18.25 28.85
C GLN A 95 6.84 17.30 27.65
N GLN A 96 6.48 17.86 26.50
CA GLN A 96 6.66 17.17 25.22
C GLN A 96 8.07 16.58 25.18
N PRO A 97 8.25 15.34 24.72
CA PRO A 97 9.57 14.84 24.40
C PRO A 97 10.19 15.82 23.38
N GLN A 98 11.26 16.50 23.78
CA GLN A 98 12.07 17.25 22.83
C GLN A 98 12.49 16.28 21.73
N GLN A 99 12.08 16.56 20.50
CA GLN A 99 12.60 15.88 19.32
C GLN A 99 14.13 15.96 19.35
N PRO A 100 14.86 14.88 19.02
CA PRO A 100 16.30 14.95 18.92
C PRO A 100 16.67 16.02 17.88
N GLN A 101 17.48 16.99 18.28
CA GLN A 101 18.13 17.89 17.34
C GLN A 101 18.95 17.05 16.36
N GLN A 102 18.57 17.10 15.08
CA GLN A 102 19.44 16.63 14.01
C GLN A 102 20.76 17.43 14.07
N PRO A 103 21.92 16.78 13.95
CA PRO A 103 23.18 17.52 13.82
C PRO A 103 23.12 18.39 12.57
N GLN A 104 23.33 19.69 12.74
CA GLN A 104 23.58 20.62 11.63
C GLN A 104 24.80 20.11 10.85
N GLN A 105 24.59 19.69 9.60
CA GLN A 105 25.69 19.55 8.65
C GLN A 105 26.19 20.95 8.26
N PRO A 106 27.51 21.15 8.09
CA PRO A 106 28.05 22.45 7.73
C PRO A 106 27.61 22.85 6.31
N GLN A 107 27.14 24.09 6.16
CA GLN A 107 26.90 24.74 4.88
C GLN A 107 28.19 24.84 4.07
N GLN A 108 28.13 24.47 2.77
CA GLN A 108 29.07 24.89 1.72
C GLN A 108 28.32 25.08 0.38
N PRO A 109 28.86 25.89 -0.55
CA PRO A 109 28.15 27.04 -1.10
C PRO A 109 27.30 26.75 -2.35
N VAL A 110 26.32 27.64 -2.54
CA VAL A 110 25.51 27.77 -3.75
C VAL A 110 26.35 27.86 -5.02
N SER A 111 26.01 27.02 -6.01
CA SER A 111 26.40 27.23 -7.40
C SER A 111 25.15 27.19 -8.27
N LEU A 112 24.96 28.28 -9.02
CA LEU A 112 23.97 28.44 -10.05
C LEU A 112 24.01 27.28 -11.04
N SER A 113 22.84 26.77 -11.44
CA SER A 113 22.45 26.63 -12.85
C SER A 113 21.15 25.86 -12.98
N SER A 114 20.09 26.54 -13.42
CA SER A 114 19.39 26.22 -14.68
C SER A 114 18.00 26.86 -14.68
N MET A 115 18.02 28.07 -15.20
CA MET A 115 16.91 28.80 -15.78
C MET A 115 16.26 28.00 -16.92
N ILE A 116 15.25 27.16 -16.66
CA ILE A 116 14.25 26.67 -17.65
C ILE A 116 13.03 26.22 -16.81
N ARG A 117 11.84 26.84 -16.82
CA ARG A 117 10.86 26.92 -17.91
C ARG A 117 9.73 27.84 -17.39
N SER A 118 9.59 29.05 -17.93
CA SER A 118 8.50 29.37 -18.86
C SER A 118 7.10 29.03 -18.31
N GLN A 119 6.50 30.05 -17.68
CA GLN A 119 5.14 30.53 -17.93
C GLN A 119 4.07 29.45 -18.22
N MET A 120 3.26 29.14 -17.22
CA MET A 120 1.88 28.71 -17.45
C MET A 120 0.99 29.27 -16.34
N GLN A 121 0.36 30.40 -16.62
CA GLN A 121 -0.86 30.82 -15.94
C GLN A 121 -1.72 31.61 -16.93
N VAL A 122 -2.72 30.90 -17.45
CA VAL A 122 -4.03 31.45 -17.82
C VAL A 122 -4.89 31.52 -16.57
#